data_AF-A0A6M7TDV5-F1
#
_entry.id   AF-A0A6M7TDV5-F1
#
_cell.length_a   1.000
_cell.length_b   1.000
_cell.length_c   1.000
_cell.angle_alpha   90.00
_cell.angle_beta   90.00
_cell.angle_gamma   90.00
#
_symmetry.space_group_name_H-M   'P 1'
#
loop_
_entity.id
_entity.type
_entity.pdbx_description
1 polymer ?
#
loop_
_entity_poly.entity_id
_entity_poly.type
_entity_poly.pdbx_seq_one_letter_code
_entity_poly.pdbx_strand_id
1 'polypeptide(L)'
;MSQRSLRRRATIWLASLLAAYLALAYVAAPEFWTFRERGFRDQRFEMVTHTPQGIPGDPINVGLVGTEREVVHAFAIAGWDTADAVTLRTAIDIGESVLFSRPYPDAPMSRLLFEGRAQDLAFEKPVGDSADRRHHVRFWQTDTVGDDGRPLWLGAASFDRGVGLSHDTGAITHHIGPDIDAERDFLIGDLKAAGQLASTSDMAGIGATRTGRNGGGDPYFTDGKAIIGVLKQPQ
;
A
#
# COMPACT_ATOMS: atom_id res chain seq x y z
N MET A 1 40.69 30.04 18.68
CA MET A 1 40.11 29.25 17.58
C MET A 1 38.82 29.93 17.11
N SER A 2 38.72 30.36 15.85
CA SER A 2 37.61 31.20 15.37
C SER A 2 36.31 30.40 15.28
N GLN A 3 35.23 30.87 15.91
CA GLN A 3 33.89 30.27 15.89
C GLN A 3 33.38 29.96 14.46
N ARG A 4 33.84 30.72 13.45
CA ARG A 4 33.51 30.48 12.03
C ARG A 4 34.07 29.14 11.51
N SER A 5 35.25 28.73 11.98
CA SER A 5 35.86 27.45 11.61
C SER A 5 35.16 26.24 12.24
N LEU A 6 34.64 26.40 13.47
CA LEU A 6 33.85 25.38 14.17
C LEU A 6 32.48 25.20 13.52
N ARG A 7 31.79 26.29 13.18
CA ARG A 7 30.50 26.23 12.46
C ARG A 7 30.65 25.55 11.10
N ARG A 8 31.67 25.93 10.31
CA ARG A 8 31.93 25.29 9.01
C ARG A 8 32.20 23.78 9.14
N ARG A 9 33.00 23.36 10.13
CA ARG A 9 33.26 21.93 10.40
C ARG A 9 31.98 21.21 10.81
N ALA A 10 31.17 21.79 11.69
CA ALA A 10 29.89 21.22 12.09
C ALA A 10 28.92 21.06 10.92
N THR A 11 28.82 22.05 10.03
CA THR A 11 28.00 21.95 8.81
C THR A 11 28.48 20.84 7.88
N ILE A 12 29.79 20.70 7.68
CA ILE A 12 30.36 19.63 6.85
C ILE A 12 30.03 18.26 7.46
N TRP A 13 30.24 18.09 8.77
CA TRP A 13 29.91 16.83 9.45
C TRP A 13 28.41 16.50 9.36
N LEU A 14 27.53 17.48 9.57
CA LEU A 14 26.10 17.27 9.43
C LEU A 14 25.72 16.87 8.00
N ALA A 15 26.26 17.56 6.99
CA ALA A 15 26.02 17.24 5.59
C ALA A 15 26.54 15.83 5.24
N SER A 16 27.71 15.45 5.74
CA SER A 16 28.26 14.10 5.54
C SER A 16 27.41 13.02 6.22
N LEU A 17 26.92 13.26 7.44
CA LEU A 17 26.02 12.34 8.13
C LEU A 17 24.69 12.16 7.39
N LEU A 18 24.10 13.26 6.90
CA LEU A 18 22.89 13.22 6.09
C LEU A 18 23.12 12.47 4.77
N ALA A 19 24.22 12.73 4.06
CA ALA A 19 24.56 12.03 2.83
C ALA A 19 24.78 10.52 3.08
N ALA A 20 25.46 10.15 4.16
CA ALA A 20 25.65 8.76 4.54
C ALA A 20 24.32 8.07 4.88
N TYR A 21 23.43 8.75 5.60
CA TYR A 21 22.08 8.26 5.88
C TYR A 21 21.28 8.03 4.61
N LEU A 22 21.24 9.00 3.69
CA LEU A 22 20.50 8.88 2.44
C LEU A 22 21.07 7.74 1.57
N ALA A 23 22.39 7.61 1.48
CA ALA A 23 23.02 6.51 0.77
C ALA A 23 22.70 5.14 1.39
N LEU A 24 22.66 5.05 2.73
CA LEU A 24 22.28 3.82 3.41
C LEU A 24 20.81 3.46 3.15
N ALA A 25 19.90 4.41 3.39
CA ALA A 25 18.47 4.16 3.41
C ALA A 25 17.86 3.96 2.02
N TYR A 26 18.37 4.67 1.01
CA TYR A 26 17.80 4.66 -0.34
C TYR A 26 18.64 3.92 -1.38
N VAL A 27 19.85 3.45 -1.03
CA VAL A 27 20.71 2.67 -1.94
C VAL A 27 21.18 1.37 -1.30
N ALA A 28 21.98 1.43 -0.23
CA ALA A 28 22.65 0.23 0.29
C ALA A 28 21.66 -0.80 0.87
N ALA A 29 20.67 -0.38 1.66
CA ALA A 29 19.66 -1.28 2.20
C ALA A 29 18.74 -1.87 1.12
N PRO A 30 18.19 -1.09 0.17
CA PRO A 30 17.44 -1.64 -0.97
C PRO A 30 18.23 -2.66 -1.81
N GLU A 31 19.51 -2.39 -2.10
CA GLU A 31 20.37 -3.33 -2.85
C GLU A 31 20.63 -4.62 -2.08
N PHE A 32 20.82 -4.53 -0.76
CA PHE A 32 20.96 -5.71 0.11
C PHE A 32 19.72 -6.62 0.02
N TRP A 33 18.52 -6.05 0.13
CA TRP A 33 17.28 -6.80 0.01
C TRP A 33 17.08 -7.38 -1.39
N THR A 34 17.34 -6.58 -2.43
CA THR A 34 17.27 -7.04 -3.82
C THR A 34 18.17 -8.24 -4.04
N PHE A 35 19.40 -8.23 -3.49
CA PHE A 35 20.34 -9.35 -3.58
C PHE A 35 19.87 -10.59 -2.81
N ARG A 36 19.29 -10.39 -1.61
CA ARG A 36 18.81 -11.45 -0.72
C ARG A 36 17.62 -12.19 -1.32
N GLU A 37 16.68 -11.47 -1.89
CA GLU A 37 15.39 -12.01 -2.37
C GLU A 37 15.36 -12.24 -3.89
N ARG A 38 16.51 -12.48 -4.54
CA ARG A 38 16.62 -12.58 -6.02
C ARG A 38 15.72 -13.61 -6.72
N GLY A 39 15.04 -14.49 -5.99
CA GLY A 39 14.13 -15.50 -6.54
C GLY A 39 12.64 -15.26 -6.26
N PHE A 40 12.24 -14.17 -5.59
CA PHE A 40 10.83 -13.99 -5.21
C PHE A 40 9.86 -13.92 -6.40
N ARG A 41 10.35 -13.41 -7.55
CA ARG A 41 9.55 -13.30 -8.78
C ARG A 41 9.16 -14.66 -9.40
N ASP A 42 9.88 -15.73 -9.03
CA ASP A 42 9.61 -17.09 -9.48
C ASP A 42 8.85 -17.92 -8.44
N GLN A 43 8.50 -17.32 -7.29
CA GLN A 43 7.69 -17.99 -6.26
C GLN A 43 6.24 -18.10 -6.72
N ARG A 44 5.63 -19.26 -6.45
CA ARG A 44 4.24 -19.56 -6.85
C ARG A 44 3.25 -18.78 -6.00
N PHE A 45 2.15 -18.36 -6.61
CA PHE A 45 0.91 -17.79 -6.04
C PHE A 45 0.83 -17.89 -4.51
N GLU A 46 1.26 -16.84 -3.83
CA GLU A 46 1.03 -16.60 -2.40
C GLU A 46 0.08 -15.42 -2.28
N MET A 47 -0.87 -15.47 -1.34
CA MET A 47 -1.84 -14.38 -1.08
C MET A 47 -1.17 -13.20 -0.36
N VAL A 48 -0.02 -12.77 -0.86
CA VAL A 48 0.83 -11.71 -0.31
C VAL A 48 1.49 -10.93 -1.44
N THR A 49 1.52 -9.62 -1.31
CA THR A 49 2.26 -8.76 -2.23
C THR A 49 3.74 -8.73 -1.88
N HIS A 50 4.58 -8.17 -2.75
CA HIS A 50 6.01 -8.04 -2.55
C HIS A 50 6.49 -6.65 -2.99
N THR A 51 7.48 -6.09 -2.30
CA THR A 51 8.16 -4.88 -2.79
C THR A 51 8.97 -5.20 -4.06
N PRO A 52 9.44 -4.20 -4.83
CA PRO A 52 10.28 -4.45 -6.00
C PRO A 52 11.59 -5.16 -5.65
N GLN A 53 12.04 -5.04 -4.40
CA GLN A 53 13.19 -5.69 -3.80
C GLN A 53 12.91 -7.12 -3.32
N GLY A 54 11.65 -7.57 -3.33
CA GLY A 54 11.23 -8.92 -2.94
C GLY A 54 10.87 -9.10 -1.48
N ILE A 55 10.75 -8.03 -0.71
CA ILE A 55 10.31 -8.10 0.68
C ILE A 55 8.79 -8.37 0.70
N PRO A 56 8.29 -9.33 1.49
CA PRO A 56 6.86 -9.53 1.66
C PRO A 56 6.16 -8.23 2.09
N GLY A 57 5.13 -7.85 1.34
CA GLY A 57 4.32 -6.65 1.50
C GLY A 57 3.04 -6.92 2.27
N ASP A 58 1.97 -6.24 1.86
CA ASP A 58 0.65 -6.42 2.45
C ASP A 58 -0.01 -7.71 1.93
N PRO A 59 -0.71 -8.48 2.79
CA PRO A 59 -1.50 -9.64 2.37
C PRO A 59 -2.68 -9.28 1.48
N ILE A 60 -3.05 -10.19 0.59
CA ILE A 60 -4.33 -10.14 -0.12
C ILE A 60 -5.44 -10.53 0.86
N ASN A 61 -6.32 -9.60 1.16
CA ASN A 61 -7.42 -9.76 2.12
C ASN A 61 -8.80 -9.41 1.52
N VAL A 62 -8.87 -8.95 0.28
CA VAL A 62 -10.15 -8.62 -0.38
C VAL A 62 -10.10 -9.02 -1.86
N GLY A 63 -11.27 -9.26 -2.45
CA GLY A 63 -11.40 -9.38 -3.89
C GLY A 63 -12.76 -8.93 -4.40
N LEU A 64 -12.83 -8.63 -5.68
CA LEU A 64 -14.05 -8.18 -6.36
C LEU A 64 -14.25 -8.93 -7.67
N VAL A 65 -15.49 -9.31 -7.96
CA VAL A 65 -15.87 -9.87 -9.26
C VAL A 65 -16.69 -8.83 -10.02
N GLY A 66 -16.16 -8.37 -11.15
CA GLY A 66 -16.77 -7.34 -11.98
C GLY A 66 -15.78 -6.76 -12.99
N THR A 67 -16.27 -6.06 -14.00
CA THR A 67 -15.40 -5.37 -14.96
C THR A 67 -14.67 -4.19 -14.30
N GLU A 68 -13.55 -3.75 -14.87
CA GLU A 68 -12.82 -2.56 -14.38
C GLU A 68 -13.75 -1.34 -14.18
N ARG A 69 -14.65 -1.12 -15.14
CA ARG A 69 -15.65 -0.04 -15.07
C ARG A 69 -16.60 -0.20 -13.89
N GLU A 70 -17.00 -1.43 -13.57
CA GLU A 70 -17.85 -1.71 -12.41
C GLU A 70 -17.10 -1.46 -11.10
N VAL A 71 -15.82 -1.85 -11.02
CA VAL A 71 -14.97 -1.58 -9.86
C VAL A 71 -14.84 -0.08 -9.63
N VAL A 72 -14.39 0.67 -10.65
CA VAL A 72 -14.23 2.12 -10.56
C VAL A 72 -15.55 2.81 -10.20
N HIS A 73 -16.67 2.40 -10.81
CA HIS A 73 -17.99 2.93 -10.48
C HIS A 73 -18.39 2.64 -9.03
N ALA A 74 -18.17 1.42 -8.54
CA ALA A 74 -18.53 1.04 -7.19
C ALA A 74 -17.78 1.86 -6.13
N PHE A 75 -16.48 2.07 -6.34
CA PHE A 75 -15.65 2.92 -5.48
C PHE A 75 -16.07 4.39 -5.52
N ALA A 76 -16.36 4.93 -6.70
CA ALA A 76 -16.85 6.30 -6.84
C ALA A 76 -18.18 6.53 -6.11
N ILE A 77 -19.13 5.59 -6.21
CA ILE A 77 -20.42 5.69 -5.49
C ILE A 77 -20.24 5.53 -3.97
N ALA A 78 -19.28 4.73 -3.53
CA ALA A 78 -18.92 4.60 -2.12
C ALA A 78 -18.10 5.80 -1.58
N GLY A 79 -17.77 6.77 -2.42
CA GLY A 79 -17.04 7.98 -2.03
C GLY A 79 -15.55 7.73 -1.78
N TRP A 80 -14.94 6.83 -2.56
CA TRP A 80 -13.50 6.63 -2.62
C TRP A 80 -12.92 7.34 -3.85
N ASP A 81 -11.71 7.87 -3.70
CA ASP A 81 -10.97 8.53 -4.76
C ASP A 81 -9.96 7.56 -5.41
N THR A 82 -9.66 7.74 -6.70
CA THR A 82 -8.61 7.00 -7.39
C THR A 82 -7.25 7.56 -7.00
N ALA A 83 -6.36 6.72 -6.48
CA ALA A 83 -5.03 7.16 -6.11
C ALA A 83 -4.09 7.11 -7.34
N ASP A 84 -3.55 8.25 -7.75
CA ASP A 84 -2.68 8.37 -8.93
C ASP A 84 -1.31 7.68 -8.75
N ALA A 85 -0.78 7.12 -9.84
CA ALA A 85 0.55 6.51 -9.88
C ALA A 85 1.67 7.56 -9.69
N VAL A 86 2.76 7.17 -9.00
CA VAL A 86 3.92 8.02 -8.69
C VAL A 86 4.51 8.68 -9.95
N THR A 87 4.24 9.97 -10.17
CA THR A 87 5.01 10.77 -11.14
C THR A 87 6.10 11.56 -10.39
N LEU A 88 7.21 11.87 -11.07
CA LEU A 88 8.37 12.59 -10.51
C LEU A 88 7.99 13.97 -9.93
N ARG A 89 6.84 14.53 -10.35
CA ARG A 89 6.28 15.79 -9.84
C ARG A 89 5.66 15.61 -8.44
N THR A 90 4.91 14.54 -8.23
CA THR A 90 4.29 14.20 -6.94
C THR A 90 5.34 13.94 -5.86
N ALA A 91 6.49 13.35 -6.22
CA ALA A 91 7.59 13.10 -5.28
C ALA A 91 8.18 14.39 -4.64
N ILE A 92 8.17 15.50 -5.37
CA ILE A 92 8.64 16.81 -4.87
C ILE A 92 7.56 17.43 -3.98
N ASP A 93 6.28 17.31 -4.37
CA ASP A 93 5.14 17.86 -3.61
C ASP A 93 4.93 17.13 -2.26
N ILE A 94 5.21 15.82 -2.16
CA ILE A 94 5.25 15.08 -0.89
C ILE A 94 6.29 15.66 0.07
N GLY A 95 7.48 15.98 -0.46
CA GLY A 95 8.57 16.55 0.33
C GLY A 95 8.19 17.90 0.95
N GLU A 96 7.37 18.69 0.24
CA GLU A 96 6.84 19.96 0.74
C GLU A 96 5.63 19.79 1.66
N SER A 97 4.68 18.90 1.36
CA SER A 97 3.45 18.73 2.16
C SER A 97 3.74 18.17 3.57
N VAL A 98 4.69 17.25 3.69
CA VAL A 98 5.19 16.72 4.97
C VAL A 98 5.85 17.82 5.82
N LEU A 99 6.46 18.83 5.19
CA LEU A 99 7.06 19.97 5.89
C LEU A 99 6.02 21.01 6.37
N PHE A 100 4.85 21.09 5.72
CA PHE A 100 3.89 22.19 5.91
C PHE A 100 2.50 21.80 6.43
N SER A 101 2.25 20.54 6.81
CA SER A 101 1.00 20.09 7.47
C SER A 101 -0.27 20.51 6.72
N ARG A 102 -0.29 20.37 5.40
CA ARG A 102 -1.48 20.60 4.58
C ARG A 102 -2.06 19.27 4.11
N PRO A 103 -3.40 19.13 3.99
CA PRO A 103 -4.02 17.95 3.41
C PRO A 103 -3.54 17.81 1.97
N TYR A 104 -2.86 16.72 1.66
CA TYR A 104 -2.52 16.33 0.30
C TYR A 104 -3.25 15.02 0.03
N PRO A 105 -4.27 15.01 -0.85
CA PRO A 105 -5.02 13.80 -1.16
C PRO A 105 -4.11 12.71 -1.75
N ASP A 106 -3.10 13.07 -2.56
CA ASP A 106 -2.51 12.11 -3.51
C ASP A 106 -1.05 11.71 -3.19
N ALA A 107 -0.74 11.23 -1.98
CA ALA A 107 0.61 10.75 -1.67
C ALA A 107 0.88 9.39 -2.38
N PRO A 108 1.90 9.28 -3.25
CA PRO A 108 2.15 8.10 -4.06
C PRO A 108 2.48 6.88 -3.21
N MET A 109 1.74 5.82 -3.47
CA MET A 109 1.95 4.53 -2.83
C MET A 109 3.29 3.91 -3.24
N SER A 110 3.98 3.31 -2.27
CA SER A 110 5.05 2.37 -2.55
C SER A 110 4.53 1.28 -3.51
N ARG A 111 5.29 1.01 -4.58
CA ARG A 111 4.89 0.01 -5.58
C ARG A 111 4.93 -1.37 -4.93
N LEU A 112 3.78 -2.03 -4.83
CA LEU A 112 3.68 -3.42 -4.45
C LEU A 112 3.44 -4.26 -5.69
N LEU A 113 4.03 -5.45 -5.70
CA LEU A 113 3.94 -6.42 -6.77
C LEU A 113 3.12 -7.61 -6.29
N PHE A 114 2.14 -8.04 -7.06
CA PHE A 114 1.45 -9.30 -6.87
C PHE A 114 1.73 -10.16 -8.10
N GLU A 115 2.26 -11.36 -7.89
CA GLU A 115 2.72 -12.25 -8.97
C GLU A 115 3.69 -11.56 -9.95
N GLY A 116 4.56 -10.69 -9.41
CA GLY A 116 5.52 -9.94 -10.21
C GLY A 116 4.94 -8.75 -10.99
N ARG A 117 3.62 -8.53 -10.97
CA ARG A 117 2.94 -7.40 -11.62
C ARG A 117 2.64 -6.26 -10.66
N ALA A 118 2.77 -5.02 -11.15
CA ALA A 118 2.30 -3.85 -10.43
C ALA A 118 0.77 -3.82 -10.35
N GLN A 119 0.24 -3.06 -9.39
CA GLN A 119 -1.20 -2.89 -9.23
C GLN A 119 -1.85 -2.26 -10.47
N ASP A 120 -3.07 -2.68 -10.78
CA ASP A 120 -3.86 -2.19 -11.89
C ASP A 120 -4.74 -1.00 -11.47
N LEU A 121 -5.31 -1.07 -10.26
CA LEU A 121 -6.13 -0.01 -9.67
C LEU A 121 -5.72 0.26 -8.21
N ALA A 122 -5.94 1.49 -7.76
CA ALA A 122 -5.76 1.85 -6.35
C ALA A 122 -6.77 2.92 -5.94
N PHE A 123 -7.29 2.80 -4.72
CA PHE A 123 -8.30 3.69 -4.18
C PHE A 123 -7.94 4.11 -2.76
N GLU A 124 -8.36 5.32 -2.40
CA GLU A 124 -8.21 5.85 -1.05
C GLU A 124 -9.46 6.58 -0.57
N LYS A 125 -9.64 6.61 0.75
CA LYS A 125 -10.72 7.35 1.40
C LYS A 125 -10.21 8.01 2.68
N PRO A 126 -10.22 9.35 2.77
CA PRO A 126 -9.65 10.07 3.91
C PRO A 126 -10.45 9.85 5.20
N VAL A 127 -9.76 9.94 6.34
CA VAL A 127 -10.39 9.88 7.67
C VAL A 127 -10.19 11.20 8.41
N GLY A 128 -11.27 11.95 8.60
CA GLY A 128 -11.24 13.26 9.23
C GLY A 128 -10.53 14.30 8.37
N ASP A 129 -9.91 15.28 9.03
CA ASP A 129 -9.34 16.47 8.35
C ASP A 129 -7.84 16.35 8.02
N SER A 130 -7.22 15.18 8.26
CA SER A 130 -5.77 15.00 8.14
C SER A 130 -5.40 13.99 7.04
N ALA A 131 -4.36 14.32 6.26
CA ALA A 131 -3.86 13.46 5.19
C ALA A 131 -2.99 12.28 5.68
N ASP A 132 -2.74 12.18 6.98
CA ASP A 132 -1.94 11.11 7.58
C ASP A 132 -2.74 9.83 7.85
N ARG A 133 -4.07 9.89 7.74
CA ARG A 133 -4.98 8.78 8.02
C ARG A 133 -5.98 8.59 6.89
N ARG A 134 -5.88 7.43 6.23
CA ARG A 134 -6.75 7.08 5.11
C ARG A 134 -6.93 5.57 5.03
N HIS A 135 -8.11 5.18 4.63
CA HIS A 135 -8.38 3.85 4.12
C HIS A 135 -7.74 3.75 2.73
N HIS A 136 -7.08 2.63 2.43
CA HIS A 136 -6.54 2.43 1.10
C HIS A 136 -6.65 0.98 0.65
N VAL A 137 -6.74 0.78 -0.66
CA VAL A 137 -6.73 -0.54 -1.27
C VAL A 137 -6.06 -0.49 -2.63
N ARG A 138 -5.30 -1.54 -2.95
CA ARG A 138 -4.75 -1.79 -4.28
C ARG A 138 -5.39 -3.04 -4.85
N PHE A 139 -5.65 -3.07 -6.15
CA PHE A 139 -6.18 -4.22 -6.86
C PHE A 139 -5.31 -4.63 -8.05
N TRP A 140 -5.27 -5.95 -8.24
CA TRP A 140 -4.67 -6.62 -9.39
C TRP A 140 -5.74 -7.44 -10.08
N GLN A 141 -5.87 -7.27 -11.39
CA GLN A 141 -6.74 -8.12 -12.18
C GLN A 141 -6.07 -9.48 -12.36
N THR A 142 -6.78 -10.55 -12.03
CA THR A 142 -6.30 -11.92 -12.23
C THR A 142 -6.78 -12.47 -13.57
N ASP A 143 -6.14 -13.54 -14.06
CA ASP A 143 -6.62 -14.30 -15.22
C ASP A 143 -7.85 -15.19 -14.88
N THR A 144 -8.31 -15.17 -13.63
CA THR A 144 -9.49 -15.92 -13.17
C THR A 144 -10.77 -15.12 -13.42
N VAL A 145 -11.82 -15.81 -13.84
CA VAL A 145 -13.16 -15.25 -14.00
C VAL A 145 -14.12 -15.87 -13.00
N GLY A 146 -15.09 -15.08 -12.53
CA GLY A 146 -16.21 -15.57 -11.75
C GLY A 146 -17.18 -16.41 -12.59
N ASP A 147 -18.17 -17.02 -11.92
CA ASP A 147 -19.16 -17.90 -12.55
C ASP A 147 -19.97 -17.21 -13.67
N ASP A 148 -20.07 -15.88 -13.61
CA ASP A 148 -20.76 -15.04 -14.60
C ASP A 148 -19.85 -14.53 -15.73
N GLY A 149 -18.59 -14.99 -15.78
CA GLY A 149 -17.60 -14.63 -16.78
C GLY A 149 -16.92 -13.27 -16.55
N ARG A 150 -17.22 -12.56 -15.46
CA ARG A 150 -16.57 -11.29 -15.12
C ARG A 150 -15.23 -11.53 -14.42
N PRO A 151 -14.23 -10.65 -14.62
CA PRO A 151 -12.90 -10.88 -14.06
C PRO A 151 -12.90 -10.78 -12.54
N LEU A 152 -12.03 -11.59 -11.92
CA LEU A 152 -11.70 -11.50 -10.50
C LEU A 152 -10.53 -10.55 -10.29
N TRP A 153 -10.73 -9.61 -9.38
CA TRP A 153 -9.73 -8.71 -8.84
C TRP A 153 -9.36 -9.18 -7.45
N LEU A 154 -8.06 -9.26 -7.17
CA LEU A 154 -7.55 -9.48 -5.82
C LEU A 154 -6.91 -8.20 -5.31
N GLY A 155 -7.09 -7.91 -4.03
CA GLY A 155 -6.63 -6.67 -3.45
C GLY A 155 -6.08 -6.80 -2.05
N ALA A 156 -5.24 -5.82 -1.72
CA ALA A 156 -4.66 -5.61 -0.40
C ALA A 156 -5.21 -4.29 0.14
N ALA A 157 -6.16 -4.39 1.08
CA ALA A 157 -6.73 -3.26 1.79
C ALA A 157 -5.99 -3.07 3.11
N SER A 158 -5.50 -1.86 3.38
CA SER A 158 -4.92 -1.53 4.69
C SER A 158 -5.20 -0.08 5.08
N PHE A 159 -5.12 0.19 6.38
CA PHE A 159 -5.40 1.50 6.94
C PHE A 159 -4.10 2.26 7.18
N ASP A 160 -3.87 3.37 6.50
CA ASP A 160 -2.72 4.23 6.81
C ASP A 160 -2.99 4.99 8.11
N ARG A 161 -2.04 4.93 9.05
CA ARG A 161 -2.12 5.58 10.37
C ARG A 161 -1.10 6.70 10.59
N GLY A 162 -0.21 6.94 9.62
CA GLY A 162 0.77 8.01 9.67
C GLY A 162 1.99 7.78 8.78
N VAL A 163 2.95 8.69 8.86
CA VAL A 163 4.24 8.61 8.16
C VAL A 163 5.36 8.39 9.17
N GLY A 164 6.33 7.55 8.83
CA GLY A 164 7.51 7.29 9.65
C GLY A 164 8.66 6.68 8.83
N LEU A 165 9.57 5.98 9.50
CA LEU A 165 10.72 5.34 8.85
C LEU A 165 10.49 3.83 8.76
N SER A 166 10.75 3.26 7.59
CA SER A 166 10.75 1.82 7.37
C SER A 166 11.75 1.15 8.31
N HIS A 167 11.34 0.06 8.94
CA HIS A 167 12.21 -0.72 9.83
C HIS A 167 13.30 -1.49 9.04
N ASP A 168 13.05 -1.76 7.76
CA ASP A 168 13.94 -2.57 6.91
C ASP A 168 14.94 -1.75 6.11
N THR A 169 14.59 -0.51 5.78
CA THR A 169 15.44 0.38 4.97
C THR A 169 15.78 1.69 5.66
N GLY A 170 14.98 2.16 6.61
CA GLY A 170 15.09 3.52 7.16
C GLY A 170 14.58 4.60 6.18
N ALA A 171 14.04 4.24 5.02
CA ALA A 171 13.38 5.19 4.13
C ALA A 171 12.07 5.69 4.74
N ILE A 172 11.67 6.92 4.39
CA ILE A 172 10.36 7.44 4.77
C ILE A 172 9.25 6.60 4.12
N THR A 173 8.29 6.13 4.91
CA THR A 173 7.16 5.30 4.49
C THR A 173 5.89 5.67 5.24
N HIS A 174 4.74 5.31 4.67
CA HIS A 174 3.49 5.24 5.43
C HIS A 174 3.50 4.01 6.33
N HIS A 175 2.93 4.18 7.52
CA HIS A 175 2.68 3.10 8.45
C HIS A 175 1.23 2.67 8.39
N ILE A 176 1.01 1.36 8.38
CA ILE A 176 -0.35 0.79 8.36
C ILE A 176 -0.81 0.40 9.77
N GLY A 177 -2.12 0.34 9.96
CA GLY A 177 -2.76 -0.26 11.12
C GLY A 177 -2.56 -1.79 11.11
N PRO A 178 -2.39 -2.41 12.29
CA PRO A 178 -2.08 -3.85 12.36
C PRO A 178 -3.29 -4.75 12.09
N ASP A 179 -4.51 -4.25 12.22
CA ASP A 179 -5.73 -5.03 11.99
C ASP A 179 -6.17 -4.89 10.53
N ILE A 180 -5.68 -5.79 9.67
CA ILE A 180 -6.02 -5.76 8.24
C ILE A 180 -7.40 -6.38 7.96
N ASP A 181 -7.96 -7.13 8.91
CA ASP A 181 -9.32 -7.66 8.80
C ASP A 181 -10.34 -6.54 9.03
N ALA A 182 -10.08 -5.64 9.99
CA ALA A 182 -10.92 -4.47 10.20
C ALA A 182 -11.00 -3.58 8.95
N GLU A 183 -9.89 -3.42 8.22
CA GLU A 183 -9.89 -2.64 6.98
C GLU A 183 -10.65 -3.36 5.85
N ARG A 184 -10.42 -4.67 5.68
CA ARG A 184 -11.18 -5.50 4.73
C ARG A 184 -12.69 -5.38 4.99
N ASP A 185 -13.09 -5.54 6.25
CA ASP A 185 -14.49 -5.52 6.66
C ASP A 185 -15.10 -4.11 6.48
N PHE A 186 -14.32 -3.06 6.74
CA PHE A 186 -14.71 -1.68 6.46
C PHE A 186 -14.99 -1.47 4.96
N LEU A 187 -14.05 -1.83 4.08
CA LEU A 187 -14.19 -1.68 2.63
C LEU A 187 -15.43 -2.43 2.12
N ILE A 188 -15.58 -3.71 2.48
CA ILE A 188 -16.74 -4.51 2.06
C ILE A 188 -18.05 -3.94 2.62
N GLY A 189 -18.05 -3.48 3.87
CA GLY A 189 -19.18 -2.82 4.50
C GLY A 189 -19.59 -1.55 3.78
N ASP A 190 -18.62 -0.74 3.36
CA ASP A 190 -18.83 0.53 2.68
C ASP A 190 -19.40 0.34 1.26
N LEU A 191 -18.84 -0.60 0.48
CA LEU A 191 -19.41 -0.98 -0.82
C LEU A 191 -20.83 -1.57 -0.71
N LYS A 192 -21.10 -2.33 0.37
CA LYS A 192 -22.43 -2.85 0.66
C LYS A 192 -23.42 -1.75 1.02
N ALA A 193 -23.01 -0.80 1.86
CA ALA A 193 -23.83 0.35 2.25
C ALA A 193 -24.15 1.25 1.05
N ALA A 194 -23.20 1.41 0.14
CA ALA A 194 -23.37 2.09 -1.15
C ALA A 194 -24.24 1.29 -2.15
N GLY A 195 -24.70 0.10 -1.78
CA GLY A 195 -25.57 -0.74 -2.59
C GLY A 195 -24.88 -1.37 -3.80
N GLN A 196 -23.55 -1.42 -3.84
CA GLN A 196 -22.76 -1.85 -5.01
C GLN A 196 -22.46 -3.35 -5.04
N LEU A 197 -22.66 -4.07 -3.93
CA LEU A 197 -22.45 -5.52 -3.85
C LEU A 197 -23.75 -6.31 -4.04
N ALA A 198 -23.71 -7.31 -4.92
CA ALA A 198 -24.77 -8.30 -5.11
C ALA A 198 -24.70 -9.40 -4.04
N SER A 199 -23.49 -9.88 -3.75
CA SER A 199 -23.23 -10.90 -2.74
C SER A 199 -21.78 -10.80 -2.24
N THR A 200 -21.48 -11.52 -1.16
CA THR A 200 -20.14 -11.68 -0.59
C THR A 200 -19.88 -13.12 -0.22
N SER A 201 -18.64 -13.58 -0.34
CA SER A 201 -18.20 -14.92 0.09
C SER A 201 -16.77 -14.89 0.66
N ASP A 202 -16.44 -15.89 1.48
CA ASP A 202 -15.08 -16.09 1.98
C ASP A 202 -14.22 -16.82 0.93
N MET A 203 -12.94 -16.44 0.85
CA MET A 203 -11.89 -17.12 0.11
C MET A 203 -10.68 -17.35 1.03
N ALA A 204 -9.93 -18.43 0.79
CA ALA A 204 -8.66 -18.64 1.48
C ALA A 204 -7.67 -17.52 1.15
N GLY A 205 -7.17 -16.83 2.17
CA GLY A 205 -6.12 -15.80 2.04
C GLY A 205 -4.75 -16.37 2.39
N ILE A 206 -3.91 -15.55 3.03
CA ILE A 206 -2.54 -15.93 3.45
C ILE A 206 -2.51 -16.96 4.59
N GLY A 207 -3.66 -17.24 5.21
CA GLY A 207 -3.74 -18.05 6.43
C GLY A 207 -3.58 -17.22 7.70
N ALA A 208 -4.13 -17.75 8.81
CA ALA A 208 -4.24 -17.00 10.05
C ALA A 208 -2.85 -16.57 10.56
N THR A 209 -2.67 -15.28 10.77
CA THR A 209 -1.38 -14.67 11.07
C THR A 209 -1.52 -13.72 12.25
N ARG A 210 -0.64 -13.84 13.26
CA ARG A 210 -0.66 -12.99 14.48
C ARG A 210 0.53 -12.05 14.61
N THR A 211 1.60 -12.33 13.88
CA THR A 211 2.90 -11.65 14.00
C THR A 211 3.47 -11.32 12.62
N GLY A 212 2.59 -11.03 11.66
CA GLY A 212 2.98 -10.70 10.30
C GLY A 212 3.71 -9.35 10.24
N ARG A 213 4.49 -9.15 9.19
CA ARG A 213 5.12 -7.85 8.88
C ARG A 213 5.01 -7.55 7.40
N ASN A 214 4.70 -6.30 7.07
CA ASN A 214 4.69 -5.84 5.68
C ASN A 214 6.07 -5.32 5.23
N GLY A 215 6.15 -4.81 4.01
CA GLY A 215 7.41 -4.35 3.40
C GLY A 215 8.02 -3.10 4.01
N GLY A 216 7.27 -2.39 4.88
CA GLY A 216 7.78 -1.30 5.72
C GLY A 216 8.26 -1.79 7.10
N GLY A 217 7.97 -3.05 7.44
CA GLY A 217 8.20 -3.68 8.73
C GLY A 217 7.08 -3.47 9.74
N ASP A 218 5.93 -2.91 9.35
CA ASP A 218 4.78 -2.74 10.24
C ASP A 218 4.16 -4.09 10.61
N PRO A 219 3.79 -4.28 11.88
CA PRO A 219 3.11 -5.50 12.29
C PRO A 219 1.69 -5.56 11.72
N TYR A 220 1.25 -6.76 11.35
CA TYR A 220 -0.17 -7.03 11.05
C TYR A 220 -0.65 -8.37 11.65
N PHE A 221 -1.97 -8.49 11.79
CA PHE A 221 -2.66 -9.73 12.10
C PHE A 221 -3.92 -9.90 11.25
N THR A 222 -4.28 -11.15 10.96
CA THR A 222 -5.46 -11.54 10.18
C THR A 222 -5.96 -12.92 10.56
N ASP A 223 -7.26 -13.15 10.39
CA ASP A 223 -7.92 -14.46 10.40
C ASP A 223 -7.49 -15.37 9.23
N GLY A 224 -6.77 -14.80 8.25
CA GLY A 224 -6.17 -15.52 7.14
C GLY A 224 -7.06 -15.68 5.92
N LYS A 225 -8.17 -14.96 5.87
CA LYS A 225 -9.15 -15.04 4.78
C LYS A 225 -9.16 -13.77 3.95
N ALA A 226 -9.61 -13.93 2.71
CA ALA A 226 -10.06 -12.83 1.89
C ALA A 226 -11.59 -12.83 1.79
N ILE A 227 -12.21 -11.66 1.71
CA ILE A 227 -13.65 -11.55 1.39
C ILE A 227 -13.78 -11.12 -0.08
N ILE A 228 -14.58 -11.88 -0.83
CA ILE A 228 -14.88 -11.62 -2.24
C ILE A 228 -16.25 -10.99 -2.35
N GLY A 229 -16.34 -9.80 -2.94
CA GLY A 229 -17.60 -9.13 -3.27
C GLY A 229 -17.94 -9.27 -4.75
N VAL A 230 -19.15 -9.73 -5.08
CA VAL A 230 -19.64 -9.70 -6.46
C VAL A 230 -20.31 -8.36 -6.71
N LEU A 231 -19.80 -7.58 -7.68
CA LEU A 231 -20.36 -6.26 -7.99
C LEU A 231 -21.71 -6.38 -8.70
N LYS A 232 -22.62 -5.45 -8.41
CA LYS A 232 -23.85 -5.30 -9.20
C LYS A 232 -23.52 -4.72 -10.56
N GLN A 233 -24.28 -5.16 -11.56
CA GLN A 233 -24.26 -4.52 -12.86
C GLN A 233 -24.89 -3.14 -12.74
N PRO A 234 -24.23 -2.07 -13.24
CA PRO A 234 -24.83 -0.74 -13.27
C PRO A 234 -26.08 -0.79 -14.14
N GLN A 235 -27.17 -0.21 -13.64
CA GLN A 235 -28.42 -0.04 -14.37
C GLN A 235 -28.28 1.02 -15.46
#